data_AF-A0A816HLJ0-F1
#
_entry.id   AF-A0A816HLJ0-F1
#
_cell.length_a   1.000
_cell.length_b   1.000
_cell.length_c   1.000
_cell.angle_alpha   90.00
_cell.angle_beta   90.00
_cell.angle_gamma   90.00
#
_symmetry.space_group_name_H-M   'P 1'
#
loop_
_entity.id
_entity.type
_entity.pdbx_description
1 polymer ?
#
loop_
_entity_poly.entity_id
_entity_poly.type
_entity_poly.pdbx_seq_one_letter_code
_entity_poly.pdbx_strand_id
1 'polypeptide(L)'
;MTLCQLFLQPDAAYSCISELGELGIVQFRDLNPNVNAFQRKYVNEVRRCEEMERKLRFLETEIKKDELPIYDPEDNPDAPKPREMIDLEATFEKLDHELKEINTNADALLRNFNELTELKHNLTMTQSFFDD
;
A
#
# COMPACT_ATOMS: atom_id res chain seq x y z
N MET A 1 38.94 3.65 -4.43
CA MET A 1 37.93 3.46 -3.36
C MET A 1 38.60 3.79 -2.04
N THR A 2 37.94 4.57 -1.19
CA THR A 2 38.50 5.02 0.09
C THR A 2 37.54 4.60 1.21
N LEU A 3 38.09 4.08 2.30
CA LEU A 3 37.30 3.78 3.49
C LEU A 3 37.16 5.06 4.32
N CYS A 4 35.92 5.50 4.52
CA CYS A 4 35.58 6.66 5.33
C CYS A 4 34.73 6.23 6.52
N GLN A 5 34.84 6.97 7.63
CA GLN A 5 34.00 6.80 8.80
C GLN A 5 33.05 7.99 8.92
N LEU A 6 31.75 7.72 9.04
CA LEU A 6 30.71 8.73 9.18
C LEU A 6 30.30 8.87 10.66
N PHE A 7 30.24 10.11 11.14
CA PHE A 7 29.70 10.45 12.45
C PHE A 7 28.44 11.29 12.24
N LEU A 8 27.28 10.71 12.55
CA LEU A 8 25.98 11.34 12.34
C LEU A 8 25.28 11.54 13.68
N GLN A 9 24.70 12.73 13.87
CA GLN A 9 23.76 12.95 14.97
C GLN A 9 22.44 12.23 14.66
N PRO A 10 21.76 11.64 15.65
CA PRO A 10 20.52 10.90 15.43
C PRO A 10 19.45 11.69 14.66
N ASP A 11 19.30 12.99 14.96
CA ASP A 11 18.27 13.85 14.37
C ASP A 11 18.55 14.20 12.90
N ALA A 12 19.82 14.21 12.50
CA ALA A 12 20.26 14.49 11.13
C ALA A 12 20.55 13.21 10.32
N ALA A 13 20.53 12.04 10.96
CA ALA A 13 20.91 10.79 10.33
C ALA A 13 20.02 10.45 9.12
N TYR A 14 18.71 10.68 9.22
CA TYR A 14 17.77 10.39 8.14
C TYR A 14 18.07 11.23 6.89
N SER A 15 18.16 12.56 7.04
CA SER A 15 18.40 13.47 5.90
C SER A 15 19.75 13.21 5.25
N CYS A 16 20.81 13.03 6.04
CA CYS A 16 22.14 12.77 5.47
C CYS A 16 22.21 11.43 4.73
N ILE A 17 21.58 10.37 5.25
CA ILE A 17 21.58 9.05 4.59
C ILE A 17 20.71 9.08 3.33
N SER A 18 19.58 9.78 3.36
CA SER A 18 18.72 9.99 2.18
C SER A 18 19.48 10.69 1.06
N GLU A 19 20.14 11.82 1.33
CA GLU A 19 20.93 12.54 0.32
C GLU A 19 22.09 11.69 -0.23
N LEU A 20 22.76 10.90 0.62
CA LEU A 20 23.79 9.96 0.17
C LEU A 20 23.22 8.85 -0.72
N GLY A 21 21.96 8.45 -0.48
CA GLY A 21 21.21 7.50 -1.30
C GLY A 21 20.95 8.05 -2.70
N GLU A 22 20.48 9.29 -2.80
CA GLU A 22 20.23 9.96 -4.09
C GLU A 22 21.52 10.13 -4.91
N LEU A 23 22.65 10.40 -4.24
CA LEU A 23 23.94 10.49 -4.91
C LEU A 23 24.45 9.13 -5.43
N GLY A 24 24.10 8.01 -4.77
CA GLY A 24 24.48 6.67 -5.22
C GLY A 24 25.99 6.35 -5.20
N ILE A 25 26.80 7.14 -4.49
CA ILE A 25 28.28 7.05 -4.52
C ILE A 25 28.89 6.28 -3.33
N VAL A 26 28.08 5.75 -2.43
CA VAL A 26 28.54 5.11 -1.19
C VAL A 26 28.15 3.64 -1.11
N GLN A 27 29.00 2.83 -0.48
CA GLN A 27 28.71 1.46 -0.12
C GLN A 27 28.83 1.30 1.40
N PHE A 28 27.70 1.00 2.06
CA PHE A 28 27.69 0.77 3.51
C PHE A 28 28.22 -0.62 3.86
N ARG A 29 28.99 -0.70 4.95
CA ARG A 29 29.47 -1.95 5.53
C ARG A 29 28.70 -2.26 6.80
N ASP A 30 28.24 -3.49 6.95
CA ASP A 30 27.59 -3.92 8.19
C ASP A 30 28.62 -3.97 9.34
N LEU A 31 28.43 -3.11 10.33
CA LEU A 31 29.23 -3.08 11.55
C LEU A 31 28.66 -3.99 12.65
N ASN A 32 27.44 -4.51 12.49
CA ASN A 32 26.73 -5.33 13.46
C ASN A 32 26.32 -6.71 12.87
N PRO A 33 27.25 -7.50 12.31
CA PRO A 33 26.91 -8.77 11.65
C PRO A 33 26.38 -9.83 12.62
N ASN A 34 26.73 -9.74 13.90
CA ASN A 34 26.30 -10.69 14.93
C ASN A 34 24.97 -10.30 15.60
N VAL A 35 24.40 -9.15 15.24
CA VAL A 35 23.14 -8.67 15.80
C VAL A 35 21.99 -9.11 14.89
N ASN A 36 21.03 -9.84 15.46
CA ASN A 36 19.85 -10.27 14.74
C ASN A 36 19.06 -9.06 14.21
N ALA A 37 18.43 -9.21 13.05
CA ALA A 37 17.63 -8.18 12.39
C ALA A 37 16.63 -7.52 13.36
N PHE A 38 15.91 -8.31 14.16
CA PHE A 38 14.88 -7.81 15.10
C PHE A 38 15.41 -7.00 16.29
N GLN A 39 16.71 -7.08 16.57
CA GLN A 39 17.35 -6.35 17.67
C GLN A 39 18.03 -5.06 17.18
N ARG A 40 17.97 -4.77 15.87
CA ARG A 40 18.54 -3.56 15.30
C ARG A 40 17.71 -2.35 15.69
N LYS A 41 18.36 -1.17 15.70
CA LYS A 41 17.79 0.07 16.23
C LYS A 41 16.50 0.52 15.55
N TYR A 42 16.39 0.38 14.22
CA TYR A 42 15.30 0.95 13.40
C TYR A 42 14.29 -0.08 12.88
N VAL A 43 14.11 -1.21 13.59
CA VAL A 43 13.24 -2.31 13.14
C VAL A 43 11.78 -1.90 13.06
N ASN A 44 11.33 -1.05 13.97
CA ASN A 44 9.92 -0.65 14.02
C ASN A 44 9.56 0.23 12.83
N GLU A 45 10.47 1.12 12.42
CA GLU A 45 10.32 2.00 11.26
C GLU A 45 10.32 1.19 9.96
N VAL A 46 11.19 0.20 9.84
CA VAL A 46 11.19 -0.73 8.70
C VAL A 46 9.87 -1.50 8.62
N ARG A 47 9.38 -2.04 9.75
CA ARG A 47 8.08 -2.74 9.80
C ARG A 47 6.91 -1.84 9.42
N ARG A 48 6.92 -0.56 9.81
CA ARG A 48 5.90 0.41 9.38
C ARG A 48 5.90 0.58 7.86
N CYS A 49 7.09 0.64 7.25
CA CYS A 49 7.22 0.70 5.79
C CYS A 49 6.70 -0.58 5.11
N GLU A 50 7.02 -1.76 5.65
CA GLU A 50 6.50 -3.05 5.15
C GLU A 50 4.95 -3.11 5.19
N GLU A 51 4.33 -2.60 6.27
CA GLU A 51 2.88 -2.55 6.39
C GLU A 51 2.24 -1.56 5.39
N MET A 52 2.85 -0.39 5.18
CA MET A 52 2.42 0.56 4.15
C MET A 52 2.55 -0.03 2.74
N GLU A 53 3.65 -0.72 2.45
CA GLU A 53 3.87 -1.41 1.18
C GLU A 53 2.80 -2.50 0.95
N ARG A 54 2.43 -3.25 2.00
CA ARG A 54 1.33 -4.23 1.90
C ARG A 54 0.01 -3.58 1.50
N LYS A 55 -0.33 -2.42 2.07
CA LYS A 55 -1.54 -1.65 1.70
C LYS A 55 -1.45 -1.18 0.25
N LEU A 56 -0.32 -0.62 -0.19
CA LEU A 56 -0.12 -0.20 -1.57
C LEU A 56 -0.25 -1.35 -2.58
N ARG A 57 0.29 -2.53 -2.29
CA ARG A 57 0.13 -3.72 -3.16
C ARG A 57 -1.32 -4.16 -3.29
N PHE A 58 -2.12 -4.04 -2.21
CA PHE A 58 -3.55 -4.30 -2.28
C PHE A 58 -4.25 -3.30 -3.21
N LEU A 59 -3.97 -1.99 -3.06
CA LEU A 59 -4.50 -0.94 -3.93
C LEU A 59 -4.14 -1.17 -5.40
N GLU A 60 -2.88 -1.48 -5.68
CA GLU A 60 -2.40 -1.80 -7.03
C GLU A 60 -3.15 -2.99 -7.64
N THR A 61 -3.44 -4.00 -6.82
CA THR A 61 -4.21 -5.18 -7.26
C THR A 61 -5.64 -4.82 -7.60
N GLU A 62 -6.30 -3.98 -6.80
CA GLU A 62 -7.67 -3.50 -7.08
C GLU A 62 -7.72 -2.65 -8.36
N ILE A 63 -6.78 -1.72 -8.52
CA ILE A 63 -6.68 -0.88 -9.73
C ILE A 63 -6.52 -1.74 -11.00
N LYS A 64 -5.69 -2.78 -10.93
CA LYS A 64 -5.49 -3.71 -12.05
C LYS A 64 -6.72 -4.57 -12.35
N LYS A 65 -7.52 -4.92 -11.35
CA LYS A 65 -8.78 -5.66 -11.55
C LYS A 65 -9.79 -4.84 -12.36
N ASP A 66 -9.82 -3.54 -12.15
CA ASP A 66 -10.71 -2.61 -12.87
C ASP A 66 -10.11 -2.11 -14.20
N GLU A 67 -9.00 -2.70 -14.65
CA GLU A 67 -8.29 -2.35 -15.89
C GLU A 67 -7.90 -0.86 -15.98
N LEU A 68 -7.70 -0.21 -14.83
CA LEU A 68 -7.32 1.19 -14.77
C LEU A 68 -5.81 1.34 -15.05
N PRO A 69 -5.40 2.27 -15.93
CA PRO A 69 -4.00 2.49 -16.23
C PRO A 69 -3.28 3.15 -15.04
N ILE A 70 -2.19 2.53 -14.59
CA ILE A 70 -1.26 3.12 -13.63
C ILE A 70 -0.21 3.90 -14.44
N TYR A 71 -0.08 5.19 -14.15
CA TYR A 71 0.94 6.03 -14.79
C TYR A 71 2.23 5.96 -13.97
N ASP A 72 3.30 5.48 -14.60
CA ASP A 72 4.63 5.58 -14.02
C ASP A 72 5.18 7.00 -14.26
N PRO A 73 5.53 7.74 -13.19
CA PRO A 73 6.16 9.04 -13.35
C PRO A 73 7.53 8.88 -14.06
N GLU A 74 7.85 9.81 -14.97
CA GLU A 74 9.15 9.79 -15.69
C GLU A 74 10.33 10.00 -14.74
N ASP A 75 10.13 10.77 -13.66
CA ASP A 75 11.12 11.06 -12.65
C ASP A 75 10.77 10.42 -11.31
N ASN A 76 11.80 9.88 -10.65
CA ASN A 76 11.66 9.34 -9.31
C ASN A 76 11.62 10.50 -8.30
N PRO A 77 10.61 10.58 -7.42
CA PRO A 77 10.52 11.66 -6.46
C PRO A 77 11.62 11.54 -5.39
N ASP A 78 12.00 12.69 -4.82
CA ASP A 78 12.92 12.73 -3.68
C ASP A 78 12.36 11.94 -2.49
N ALA A 79 13.26 11.39 -1.68
CA ALA A 79 12.87 10.70 -0.46
C ALA A 79 12.02 11.61 0.48
N PRO A 80 10.86 11.12 0.96
CA PRO A 80 9.96 11.90 1.81
C PRO A 80 10.56 12.14 3.19
N LYS A 81 10.14 13.21 3.87
CA LYS A 81 10.60 13.46 5.25
C LYS A 81 9.96 12.50 6.24
N PRO A 82 10.59 12.21 7.41
CA PRO A 82 10.01 11.32 8.42
C PRO A 82 8.64 11.76 8.93
N ARG A 83 8.36 13.07 8.91
CA ARG A 83 7.05 13.61 9.30
C ARG A 83 5.97 13.28 8.26
N GLU A 84 6.31 13.39 6.98
CA GLU A 84 5.41 13.08 5.87
C GLU A 84 5.07 11.58 5.83
N MET A 85 5.96 10.71 6.32
CA MET A 85 5.65 9.27 6.46
C MET A 85 4.44 9.00 7.37
N ILE A 86 4.22 9.81 8.40
CA ILE A 86 3.07 9.64 9.30
C ILE A 86 1.77 9.98 8.57
N ASP A 87 1.79 11.06 7.80
CA ASP A 87 0.65 11.50 7.01
C ASP A 87 0.35 10.46 5.91
N LEU A 88 1.38 9.94 5.23
CA LEU A 88 1.25 8.86 4.25
C LEU A 88 0.62 7.60 4.85
N GLU A 89 1.08 7.18 6.03
CA GLU A 89 0.52 6.01 6.71
C GLU A 89 -0.98 6.16 6.97
N ALA A 90 -1.40 7.33 7.46
CA ALA A 90 -2.81 7.64 7.70
C ALA A 90 -3.62 7.65 6.40
N THR A 91 -3.08 8.22 5.32
CA THR A 91 -3.76 8.22 4.00
C THR A 91 -3.92 6.81 3.44
N PHE A 92 -2.88 5.97 3.52
CA PHE A 92 -2.93 4.59 3.03
C PHE A 92 -3.89 3.74 3.85
N GLU A 93 -3.96 3.95 5.17
CA GLU A 93 -4.94 3.27 6.01
C GLU A 93 -6.38 3.63 5.66
N LYS A 94 -6.64 4.92 5.45
CA LYS A 94 -7.96 5.39 5.04
C LYS A 94 -8.36 4.80 3.68
N LEU A 95 -7.48 4.85 2.69
CA LEU A 95 -7.74 4.29 1.36
C LEU A 95 -7.96 2.78 1.38
N ASP A 96 -7.15 2.03 2.13
CA ASP A 96 -7.31 0.58 2.30
C ASP A 96 -8.66 0.22 2.93
N HIS A 97 -9.10 0.98 3.94
CA HIS A 97 -10.39 0.78 4.59
C HIS A 97 -11.56 1.10 3.67
N GLU A 98 -11.54 2.28 3.03
CA GLU A 98 -12.59 2.73 2.12
C GLU A 98 -12.80 1.76 0.96
N LEU A 99 -11.72 1.28 0.32
CA LEU A 99 -11.85 0.32 -0.78
C LEU A 99 -12.36 -1.04 -0.34
N LYS A 100 -11.92 -1.54 0.82
CA LYS A 100 -12.48 -2.79 1.36
C LYS A 100 -13.96 -2.66 1.66
N GLU A 101 -14.38 -1.55 2.24
CA GLU A 101 -15.79 -1.30 2.52
C GLU A 101 -16.60 -1.22 1.22
N ILE A 102 -16.14 -0.45 0.24
CA ILE A 102 -16.79 -0.32 -1.07
C ILE A 102 -16.92 -1.69 -1.75
N ASN A 103 -15.87 -2.49 -1.78
CA ASN A 103 -15.89 -3.83 -2.39
C ASN A 103 -16.91 -4.74 -1.71
N THR A 104 -16.94 -4.77 -0.38
CA THR A 104 -17.92 -5.59 0.35
C THR A 104 -19.36 -5.14 0.11
N ASN A 105 -19.58 -3.82 0.02
CA ASN A 105 -20.90 -3.25 -0.25
C ASN A 105 -21.34 -3.52 -1.69
N ALA A 106 -20.42 -3.43 -2.66
CA ALA A 106 -20.69 -3.72 -4.07
C ALA A 106 -21.06 -5.20 -4.26
N ASP A 107 -20.32 -6.12 -3.64
CA ASP A 107 -20.61 -7.55 -3.68
C ASP A 107 -21.98 -7.87 -3.06
N ALA A 108 -22.30 -7.26 -1.91
CA ALA A 108 -23.59 -7.44 -1.26
C ALA A 108 -24.75 -6.88 -2.11
N LEU A 109 -24.56 -5.72 -2.72
CA LEU A 109 -25.56 -5.10 -3.59
C LEU A 109 -25.81 -5.95 -4.84
N LEU A 110 -24.76 -6.49 -5.46
CA LEU A 110 -24.87 -7.34 -6.65
C LEU A 110 -25.62 -8.63 -6.34
N ARG A 111 -25.35 -9.26 -5.19
CA ARG A 111 -26.08 -10.45 -4.74
C ARG A 111 -27.57 -10.16 -4.56
N ASN A 112 -27.89 -9.10 -3.83
CA ASN A 112 -29.28 -8.69 -3.60
C ASN A 112 -30.00 -8.39 -4.93
N PHE A 113 -29.32 -7.72 -5.86
CA PHE A 113 -29.88 -7.41 -7.17
C PHE A 113 -30.19 -8.68 -7.98
N ASN A 114 -29.29 -9.65 -7.98
CA ASN A 114 -29.48 -10.93 -8.68
C ASN A 114 -30.63 -11.73 -8.07
N GLU A 115 -30.68 -11.86 -6.74
CA GLU A 115 -31.78 -12.55 -6.04
C GLU A 115 -33.15 -11.94 -6.35
N LEU A 116 -33.25 -10.61 -6.34
CA LEU A 116 -34.48 -9.90 -6.69
C LEU A 116 -34.85 -10.05 -8.17
N THR A 117 -33.86 -10.10 -9.06
CA THR A 117 -34.07 -10.30 -10.49
C THR A 117 -34.59 -11.70 -10.78
N GLU A 118 -34.03 -12.73 -10.13
CA GLU A 118 -34.51 -14.11 -10.21
C GLU A 118 -35.94 -14.24 -9.69
N LEU A 119 -36.24 -13.62 -8.53
CA LEU A 119 -37.60 -13.59 -7.97
C LEU A 119 -38.59 -12.93 -8.95
N LYS A 120 -38.22 -11.79 -9.54
CA LYS A 120 -39.04 -11.10 -10.54
C LYS A 120 -39.34 -12.00 -11.74
N HIS A 121 -38.33 -12.72 -12.27
CA HIS A 121 -38.53 -13.64 -13.38
C HIS A 121 -39.45 -14.79 -13.00
N ASN A 122 -39.30 -15.37 -11.81
CA ASN A 122 -40.16 -16.43 -11.32
C ASN A 122 -41.63 -15.98 -11.23
N LEU A 123 -41.89 -14.80 -10.66
CA LEU A 123 -43.24 -14.25 -10.58
C LEU A 123 -43.84 -14.00 -11.97
N THR A 124 -43.06 -13.47 -12.91
CA THR A 124 -43.54 -13.17 -14.27
C THR A 124 -43.91 -14.45 -15.03
N MET A 125 -43.06 -15.48 -14.96
CA MET A 125 -43.30 -16.76 -15.64
C MET A 125 -44.46 -17.54 -15.01
N THR A 126 -44.57 -17.50 -13.67
CA THR A 126 -45.66 -18.15 -12.94
C THR A 126 -46.99 -17.49 -13.27
N GLN A 127 -47.04 -16.17 -13.37
CA GLN A 127 -48.26 -15.46 -13.76
C GLN A 127 -48.69 -15.81 -15.18
N SER A 128 -47.78 -15.82 -16.16
CA SER A 128 -48.12 -16.29 -17.51
C SER A 128 -48.56 -17.75 -17.58
N PHE A 129 -48.07 -18.61 -16.67
CA PHE A 129 -48.46 -20.02 -16.62
C PHE A 129 -49.88 -20.23 -16.07
N PHE A 130 -50.36 -19.35 -15.18
CA PHE A 130 -51.69 -19.45 -14.58
C PHE A 130 -52.76 -18.62 -15.32
N ASP A 131 -52.37 -17.73 -16.23
CA ASP A 131 -53.28 -16.93 -17.06
C ASP A 131 -53.67 -17.65 -18.39
N ASP A 132 -53.02 -18.78 -18.73
CA ASP A 132 -53.39 -19.75 -19.79
C ASP A 132 -54.15 -20.97 -19.22
#